data_AF-A0A426ZY85-F1
#
_entry.id   AF-A0A426ZY85-F1
#
_cell.length_a   1.000
_cell.length_b   1.000
_cell.length_c   1.000
_cell.angle_alpha   90.00
_cell.angle_beta   90.00
_cell.angle_gamma   90.00
#
_symmetry.space_group_name_H-M   'P 1'
#
loop_
_entity.id
_entity.type
_entity.pdbx_description
1 polymer ?
#
loop_
_entity_poly.entity_id
_entity_poly.type
_entity_poly.pdbx_seq_one_letter_code
_entity_poly.pdbx_strand_id
1 'polypeptide(L)'
;MQFPLLSKSNRLQGLILRVAEDSPNEIFLHDFPGGPKAFEICAKFCYGMIVTLNAYNVVAARCAAEYLEMTEDVEKGNLIYKIEVFLNSSVLRSWKDSIIVLQATKSLLPWSEELKVAGRCIDCIASKTSVDPTNINWSYTYNRKLAASDEIVEIQQRMHTVPSDWWVEDICELDVDLYKRVMIAVKSKGRMSSDMIGEALKAYAVRWLPDSYDALVSDDYMKRNRTLVETIVSLLPSNKCSGCSCRFLLKLLKVVILVGAGDTLKEELINRISMQFHKASVKDLLIPAKSGGDTIYDVHLVQILVGKFMVHIGSSHDIIFVDKREGRFVEINAENKTLLPLGKLIDGYLAEIASDPKLSISSFVDLTKSIPDAARPGHDGLYMAIDIYLKVLFFEQLKAPTGVSAPTSDAQHDASIPRATMEEDWEGRAPEHHNSLKQQLGSLKIKGDECRNSDEMKSRSTKEKSSSLLLPSRSKRIFEKLWVGKGQGDTIKSSETSGSSQSPPICVKPGEAKSSGSSRCMRYSIS
;
A
#
# COMPACT_ATOMS: atom_id res chain seq x y z
N MET A 1 3.79 61.80 6.73
CA MET A 1 3.06 60.52 6.64
C MET A 1 2.26 60.35 7.91
N GLN A 2 0.95 60.66 7.93
CA GLN A 2 0.24 60.77 9.21
C GLN A 2 -0.33 59.44 9.73
N PHE A 3 -0.73 58.50 8.85
CA PHE A 3 -1.24 57.18 9.26
C PHE A 3 -0.82 56.05 8.29
N PRO A 4 0.35 55.41 8.47
CA PRO A 4 0.92 54.44 7.52
C PRO A 4 0.02 53.23 7.22
N LEU A 5 -0.66 52.69 8.24
CA LEU A 5 -1.61 51.58 8.11
C LEU A 5 -2.80 51.93 7.20
N LEU A 6 -3.33 53.15 7.34
CA LEU A 6 -4.49 53.61 6.59
C LEU A 6 -4.14 53.88 5.14
N SER A 7 -2.97 54.48 4.88
CA SER A 7 -2.52 54.79 3.50
C SER A 7 -2.36 53.57 2.58
N LYS A 8 -2.47 52.33 3.08
CA LYS A 8 -2.27 51.10 2.29
C LYS A 8 -3.40 50.06 2.39
N SER A 9 -4.44 50.32 3.19
CA SER A 9 -5.53 49.38 3.45
C SER A 9 -6.89 50.07 3.36
N ASN A 10 -7.66 49.76 2.32
CA ASN A 10 -9.02 50.29 2.17
C ASN A 10 -9.93 49.88 3.33
N ARG A 11 -9.82 48.62 3.79
CA ARG A 11 -10.64 48.14 4.91
C ARG A 11 -10.38 48.89 6.21
N LEU A 12 -9.12 49.21 6.53
CA LEU A 12 -8.82 49.99 7.75
C LEU A 12 -9.30 51.43 7.63
N GLN A 13 -9.23 52.05 6.44
CA GLN A 13 -9.86 53.36 6.20
C GLN A 13 -11.38 53.27 6.42
N GLY A 14 -12.04 52.30 5.80
CA GLY A 14 -13.49 52.11 5.89
C GLY A 14 -13.98 51.75 7.29
N LEU A 15 -13.20 51.01 8.08
CA LEU A 15 -13.51 50.72 9.48
C LEU A 15 -13.41 51.98 10.35
N ILE A 16 -12.36 52.80 10.21
CA ILE A 16 -12.24 54.04 10.99
C ILE A 16 -13.37 55.02 10.68
N LEU A 17 -13.77 55.15 9.41
CA LEU A 17 -14.89 56.02 9.02
C LEU A 17 -16.22 55.62 9.68
N ARG A 18 -16.41 54.32 10.00
CA ARG A 18 -17.60 53.82 10.72
C ARG A 18 -17.45 53.92 12.24
N VAL A 19 -16.26 53.59 12.76
CA VAL A 19 -15.96 53.57 14.21
C VAL A 19 -15.97 54.98 14.84
N ALA A 20 -15.74 56.02 14.03
CA ALA A 20 -15.89 57.42 14.42
C ALA A 20 -17.30 57.81 14.93
N GLU A 21 -18.33 56.99 14.67
CA GLU A 21 -19.71 57.24 15.09
C GLU A 21 -20.04 56.63 16.47
N ASP A 22 -19.43 55.48 16.84
CA ASP A 22 -19.84 54.69 18.02
C ASP A 22 -18.80 54.56 19.15
N SER A 23 -17.48 54.53 18.87
CA SER A 23 -16.43 54.62 19.93
C SER A 23 -15.02 54.85 19.35
N PRO A 24 -14.29 55.92 19.70
CA PRO A 24 -13.25 56.46 18.81
C PRO A 24 -11.88 55.76 18.78
N ASN A 25 -11.59 54.78 19.64
CA ASN A 25 -10.19 54.39 19.95
C ASN A 25 -9.79 52.93 19.66
N GLU A 26 -10.71 51.99 19.40
CA GLU A 26 -10.37 50.56 19.24
C GLU A 26 -11.00 49.95 17.98
N ILE A 27 -10.24 49.12 17.25
CA ILE A 27 -10.69 48.43 16.04
C ILE A 27 -10.51 46.93 16.24
N PHE A 28 -11.62 46.19 16.27
CA PHE A 28 -11.61 44.73 16.38
C PHE A 28 -11.63 44.06 15.01
N LEU A 29 -10.53 43.38 14.67
CA LEU A 29 -10.42 42.56 13.45
C LEU A 29 -10.79 41.12 13.76
N HIS A 30 -12.09 40.81 13.74
CA HIS A 30 -12.59 39.45 13.95
C HIS A 30 -12.14 38.49 12.84
N ASP A 31 -11.82 37.25 13.22
CA ASP A 31 -11.43 36.13 12.36
C ASP A 31 -10.34 36.45 11.32
N PHE A 32 -9.35 37.24 11.74
CA PHE A 32 -8.26 37.67 10.87
C PHE A 32 -7.46 36.48 10.30
N PRO A 33 -7.40 36.28 8.98
CA PRO A 33 -6.79 35.08 8.39
C PRO A 33 -5.28 35.03 8.63
N GLY A 34 -4.78 33.90 9.10
CA GLY A 34 -3.39 33.73 9.52
C GLY A 34 -3.04 34.35 10.88
N GLY A 35 -4.01 34.99 11.55
CA GLY A 35 -3.88 35.53 12.90
C GLY A 35 -2.85 36.65 13.05
N PRO A 36 -2.42 36.95 14.29
CA PRO A 36 -1.58 38.12 14.59
C PRO A 36 -0.25 38.16 13.83
N LYS A 37 0.35 37.01 13.51
CA LYS A 37 1.60 36.92 12.74
C LYS A 37 1.44 37.36 11.28
N ALA A 38 0.26 37.13 10.69
CA ALA A 38 -0.05 37.59 9.34
C ALA A 38 -0.37 39.10 9.34
N PHE A 39 -1.07 39.58 10.38
CA PHE A 39 -1.27 41.02 10.57
C PHE A 39 0.06 41.77 10.78
N GLU A 40 0.99 41.22 11.55
CA GLU A 40 2.34 41.79 11.76
C GLU A 40 3.10 41.97 10.44
N ILE A 41 2.95 41.02 9.50
CA ILE A 41 3.52 41.12 8.14
C ILE A 41 2.91 42.31 7.38
N CYS A 42 1.58 42.42 7.36
CA CYS A 42 0.88 43.53 6.71
C CYS A 42 1.24 44.88 7.35
N ALA A 43 1.27 44.96 8.67
CA ALA A 43 1.64 46.16 9.40
C ALA A 43 3.08 46.60 9.09
N LYS A 44 4.06 45.69 9.15
CA LYS A 44 5.45 45.97 8.78
C LYS A 44 5.57 46.57 7.38
N PHE A 45 4.86 46.00 6.41
CA PHE A 45 4.79 46.55 5.05
C PHE A 45 4.22 47.99 5.02
N CYS A 46 3.15 48.26 5.78
CA CYS A 46 2.56 49.61 5.89
C CYS A 46 3.54 50.64 6.45
N TYR A 47 4.36 50.26 7.42
CA TYR A 47 5.43 51.12 7.97
C TYR A 47 6.70 51.18 7.10
N GLY A 48 6.71 50.58 5.90
CA GLY A 48 7.88 50.56 5.01
C GLY A 48 9.03 49.69 5.52
N MET A 49 8.76 48.77 6.45
CA MET A 49 9.74 47.80 6.93
C MET A 49 9.84 46.61 5.95
N ILE A 50 11.05 46.10 5.77
CA ILE A 50 11.31 44.93 4.92
C ILE A 50 10.56 43.71 5.47
N VAL A 51 9.76 43.08 4.61
CA VAL A 51 9.05 41.83 4.90
C VAL A 51 9.77 40.66 4.22
N THR A 52 9.95 39.56 4.95
CA THR A 52 10.50 38.31 4.44
C THR A 52 9.39 37.29 4.19
N LEU A 53 9.11 37.02 2.90
CA LEU A 53 8.17 35.97 2.49
C LEU A 53 8.91 34.65 2.24
N ASN A 54 8.24 33.54 2.54
CA ASN A 54 8.68 32.17 2.31
C ASN A 54 7.47 31.24 2.18
N ALA A 55 7.69 29.97 1.82
CA ALA A 55 6.63 28.99 1.60
C ALA A 55 5.69 28.77 2.80
N TYR A 56 6.16 28.99 4.03
CA TYR A 56 5.38 28.76 5.25
C TYR A 56 4.48 29.94 5.64
N ASN A 57 4.84 31.18 5.25
CA ASN A 57 4.09 32.39 5.63
C ASN A 57 3.35 33.08 4.47
N VAL A 58 3.69 32.77 3.22
CA VAL A 58 3.15 33.47 2.04
C VAL A 58 1.63 33.35 1.90
N VAL A 59 1.03 32.20 2.22
CA VAL A 59 -0.43 32.02 2.14
C VAL A 59 -1.14 32.87 3.20
N ALA A 60 -0.64 32.84 4.44
CA ALA A 60 -1.18 33.65 5.53
C ALA A 60 -1.09 35.15 5.20
N ALA A 61 0.06 35.60 4.69
CA ALA A 61 0.24 36.97 4.21
C ALA A 61 -0.70 37.31 3.04
N ARG A 62 -0.92 36.38 2.09
CA ARG A 62 -1.82 36.59 0.94
C ARG A 62 -3.27 36.78 1.38
N CYS A 63 -3.75 35.94 2.30
CA CYS A 63 -5.11 36.03 2.84
C CYS A 63 -5.28 37.27 3.73
N ALA A 64 -4.29 37.61 4.56
CA ALA A 64 -4.29 38.82 5.38
C ALA A 64 -4.29 40.11 4.53
N ALA A 65 -3.50 40.16 3.47
CA ALA A 65 -3.47 41.28 2.54
C ALA A 65 -4.80 41.42 1.76
N GLU A 66 -5.46 40.31 1.40
CA GLU A 66 -6.82 40.34 0.85
C GLU A 66 -7.83 40.88 1.86
N TYR A 67 -7.83 40.34 3.08
CA TYR A 67 -8.74 40.77 4.15
C TYR A 67 -8.63 42.28 4.37
N LEU A 68 -7.41 42.82 4.38
CA LEU A 68 -7.12 44.25 4.55
C LEU A 68 -7.30 45.08 3.28
N GLU A 69 -7.69 44.49 2.14
CA GLU A 69 -7.87 45.16 0.85
C GLU A 69 -6.62 45.96 0.43
N MET A 70 -5.44 45.32 0.52
CA MET A 70 -4.15 45.92 0.19
C MET A 70 -3.84 45.79 -1.32
N THR A 71 -4.75 46.33 -2.14
CA THR A 71 -4.72 46.26 -3.61
C THR A 71 -3.85 47.35 -4.23
N GLU A 72 -3.55 47.22 -5.53
CA GLU A 72 -2.80 48.24 -6.28
C GLU A 72 -3.57 49.55 -6.51
N ASP A 73 -4.90 49.53 -6.32
CA ASP A 73 -5.77 50.71 -6.42
C ASP A 73 -5.49 51.72 -5.29
N VAL A 74 -4.94 51.24 -4.17
CA VAL A 74 -4.58 52.05 -2.99
C VAL A 74 -3.16 52.60 -3.12
N GLU A 75 -2.21 51.75 -3.50
CA GLU A 75 -0.80 52.09 -3.69
C GLU A 75 -0.24 51.22 -4.84
N LYS A 76 0.42 51.82 -5.83
CA LYS A 76 1.05 51.05 -6.90
C LYS A 76 2.08 50.07 -6.34
N GLY A 77 1.94 48.78 -6.63
CA GLY A 77 2.79 47.75 -6.05
C GLY A 77 2.57 47.50 -4.55
N ASN A 78 1.32 47.63 -4.06
CA ASN A 78 0.91 47.24 -2.71
C ASN A 78 1.16 45.74 -2.43
N LEU A 79 0.93 45.32 -1.19
CA LEU A 79 1.33 44.00 -0.68
C LEU A 79 0.74 42.83 -1.47
N ILE A 80 -0.52 42.88 -1.93
CA ILE A 80 -1.11 41.80 -2.74
C ILE A 80 -0.29 41.56 -4.01
N TYR A 81 0.03 42.62 -4.77
CA TYR A 81 0.82 42.51 -6.00
C TYR A 81 2.21 41.93 -5.73
N LYS A 82 2.89 42.44 -4.70
CA LYS A 82 4.23 41.96 -4.30
C LYS A 82 4.21 40.47 -3.90
N ILE A 83 3.16 40.00 -3.22
CA ILE A 83 2.96 38.59 -2.91
C ILE A 83 2.69 37.77 -4.18
N GLU A 84 1.85 38.25 -5.10
CA GLU A 84 1.56 37.56 -6.37
C GLU A 84 2.80 37.42 -7.26
N VAL A 85 3.64 38.45 -7.32
CA VAL A 85 4.94 38.39 -8.00
C VAL A 85 5.84 37.33 -7.35
N PHE A 86 5.91 37.28 -6.01
CA PHE A 86 6.71 36.27 -5.30
C PHE A 86 6.18 34.84 -5.52
N LEU A 87 4.86 34.63 -5.48
CA LEU A 87 4.22 33.34 -5.77
C LEU A 87 4.58 32.84 -7.18
N ASN A 88 4.43 33.70 -8.20
CA ASN A 88 4.70 33.32 -9.60
C ASN A 88 6.20 33.17 -9.93
N SER A 89 7.06 34.02 -9.36
CA SER A 89 8.50 34.03 -9.66
C SER A 89 9.29 32.98 -8.89
N SER A 90 8.89 32.66 -7.66
CA SER A 90 9.69 31.86 -6.72
C SER A 90 8.99 30.57 -6.33
N VAL A 91 7.84 30.66 -5.64
CA VAL A 91 7.14 29.48 -5.08
C VAL A 91 6.72 28.50 -6.16
N LEU A 92 6.03 28.98 -7.21
CA LEU A 92 5.54 28.15 -8.30
C LEU A 92 6.67 27.70 -9.25
N ARG A 93 7.91 28.17 -9.09
CA ARG A 93 9.08 27.63 -9.80
C ARG A 93 9.78 26.51 -9.01
N SER A 94 9.85 26.63 -7.70
CA SER A 94 10.41 25.60 -6.81
C SER A 94 9.46 24.40 -6.64
N TRP A 95 9.98 23.18 -6.66
CA TRP A 95 9.17 21.96 -6.41
C TRP A 95 8.69 21.90 -4.95
N LYS A 96 9.63 21.99 -3.98
CA LYS A 96 9.31 21.86 -2.56
C LYS A 96 8.46 23.01 -2.02
N ASP A 97 8.71 24.24 -2.44
CA ASP A 97 7.92 25.37 -1.96
C ASP A 97 6.47 25.31 -2.45
N SER A 98 6.21 24.77 -3.66
CA SER A 98 4.84 24.51 -4.15
C SER A 98 4.08 23.50 -3.27
N ILE A 99 4.77 22.48 -2.74
CA ILE A 99 4.17 21.46 -1.86
C ILE A 99 3.93 22.04 -0.45
N ILE A 100 4.91 22.75 0.12
CA ILE A 100 4.78 23.39 1.43
C ILE A 100 3.63 24.43 1.42
N VAL A 101 3.53 25.23 0.35
CA VAL A 101 2.43 26.19 0.18
C VAL A 101 1.08 25.49 0.07
N LEU A 102 0.98 24.38 -0.67
CA LEU A 102 -0.24 23.58 -0.76
C LEU A 102 -0.64 22.92 0.58
N GLN A 103 0.31 22.54 1.43
CA GLN A 103 0.01 22.09 2.79
C GLN A 103 -0.51 23.25 3.65
N ALA A 104 0.10 24.44 3.53
CA ALA A 104 -0.30 25.63 4.28
C ALA A 104 -1.70 26.16 3.93
N THR A 105 -2.22 25.93 2.71
CA THR A 105 -3.59 26.37 2.37
C THR A 105 -4.67 25.73 3.24
N LYS A 106 -4.45 24.50 3.74
CA LYS A 106 -5.44 23.77 4.55
C LYS A 106 -5.85 24.53 5.83
N SER A 107 -4.95 25.28 6.44
CA SER A 107 -5.22 26.05 7.67
C SER A 107 -5.86 27.41 7.43
N LEU A 108 -6.13 27.78 6.17
CA LEU A 108 -6.61 29.10 5.73
C LEU A 108 -7.84 29.00 4.81
N LEU A 109 -8.63 27.95 4.96
CA LEU A 109 -9.94 27.83 4.32
C LEU A 109 -10.95 28.81 4.95
N PRO A 110 -11.87 29.41 4.17
CA PRO A 110 -12.05 29.25 2.72
C PRO A 110 -11.11 30.12 1.87
N TRP A 111 -10.51 31.16 2.44
CA TRP A 111 -9.70 32.18 1.75
C TRP A 111 -8.70 31.62 0.72
N SER A 112 -7.98 30.54 1.05
CA SER A 112 -6.97 29.97 0.15
C SER A 112 -7.52 29.35 -1.14
N GLU A 113 -8.80 28.94 -1.15
CA GLU A 113 -9.50 28.41 -2.34
C GLU A 113 -10.10 29.54 -3.18
N GLU A 114 -10.72 30.52 -2.53
CA GLU A 114 -11.28 31.72 -3.18
C GLU A 114 -10.19 32.51 -3.91
N LEU A 115 -9.02 32.63 -3.28
CA LEU A 115 -7.79 33.21 -3.86
C LEU A 115 -7.05 32.27 -4.82
N LYS A 116 -7.57 31.06 -5.05
CA LYS A 116 -7.06 30.04 -5.99
C LYS A 116 -5.60 29.63 -5.76
N VAL A 117 -5.06 29.87 -4.56
CA VAL A 117 -3.68 29.54 -4.20
C VAL A 117 -3.47 28.02 -4.22
N ALA A 118 -4.42 27.27 -3.63
CA ALA A 118 -4.39 25.80 -3.64
C ALA A 118 -4.43 25.24 -5.07
N GLY A 119 -5.37 25.72 -5.89
CA GLY A 119 -5.51 25.31 -7.30
C GLY A 119 -4.24 25.55 -8.12
N ARG A 120 -3.65 26.76 -8.02
CA ARG A 120 -2.39 27.09 -8.71
C ARG A 120 -1.22 26.20 -8.29
N CYS A 121 -1.14 25.84 -7.00
CA CYS A 121 -0.11 24.90 -6.53
C CYS A 121 -0.35 23.48 -7.03
N ILE A 122 -1.60 23.00 -7.05
CA ILE A 122 -1.99 21.69 -7.61
C ILE A 122 -1.63 21.60 -9.10
N ASP A 123 -2.02 22.60 -9.91
CA ASP A 123 -1.70 22.65 -11.34
C ASP A 123 -0.20 22.72 -11.61
N CYS A 124 0.53 23.47 -10.78
CA CYS A 124 1.98 23.57 -10.82
C CYS A 124 2.65 22.22 -10.51
N ILE A 125 2.24 21.54 -9.44
CA ILE A 125 2.74 20.21 -9.08
C ILE A 125 2.47 19.21 -10.21
N ALA A 126 1.24 19.15 -10.71
CA ALA A 126 0.86 18.22 -11.79
C ALA A 126 1.58 18.49 -13.12
N SER A 127 1.88 19.75 -13.43
CA SER A 127 2.70 20.09 -14.60
C SER A 127 4.19 19.75 -14.38
N LYS A 128 4.73 19.91 -13.17
CA LYS A 128 6.11 19.51 -12.83
C LYS A 128 6.34 18.00 -12.83
N THR A 129 5.41 17.19 -12.32
CA THR A 129 5.51 15.71 -12.40
C THR A 129 5.53 15.21 -13.85
N SER A 130 5.04 16.01 -14.80
CA SER A 130 5.00 15.70 -16.23
C SER A 130 6.26 16.08 -17.00
N VAL A 131 7.30 16.60 -16.34
CA VAL A 131 8.59 16.93 -16.97
C VAL A 131 9.44 15.67 -17.06
N ASP A 132 10.08 15.47 -18.22
CA ASP A 132 11.03 14.38 -18.45
C ASP A 132 12.15 14.42 -17.39
N PRO A 133 12.47 13.30 -16.70
CA PRO A 133 13.53 13.24 -15.69
C PRO A 133 14.89 13.82 -16.11
N THR A 134 15.23 13.77 -17.41
CA THR A 134 16.45 14.36 -17.97
C THR A 134 16.51 15.89 -17.87
N ASN A 135 15.36 16.56 -17.79
CA ASN A 135 15.24 18.02 -17.75
C ASN A 135 15.06 18.57 -16.32
N ILE A 136 15.21 17.72 -15.30
CA ILE A 136 14.95 18.09 -13.90
C ILE A 136 16.16 18.77 -13.27
N ASN A 137 15.96 20.03 -12.88
CA ASN A 137 16.96 20.87 -12.22
C ASN A 137 16.56 21.33 -10.80
N TRP A 138 15.39 20.91 -10.30
CA TRP A 138 14.90 21.24 -8.96
C TRP A 138 15.28 20.18 -7.92
N SER A 139 15.37 20.59 -6.66
CA SER A 139 15.61 19.68 -5.53
C SER A 139 14.35 18.87 -5.21
N TYR A 140 14.48 17.55 -5.12
CA TYR A 140 13.44 16.61 -4.69
C TYR A 140 13.92 15.77 -3.49
N THR A 141 13.03 15.03 -2.83
CA THR A 141 13.41 14.05 -1.80
C THR A 141 13.40 12.64 -2.39
N TYR A 142 14.46 11.87 -2.18
CA TYR A 142 14.52 10.48 -2.64
C TYR A 142 15.34 9.61 -1.67
N ASN A 143 14.64 8.95 -0.74
CA ASN A 143 15.23 8.07 0.26
C ASN A 143 15.02 6.58 -0.04
N ARG A 144 14.57 6.23 -1.26
CA ARG A 144 14.32 4.84 -1.67
C ARG A 144 15.63 4.06 -1.88
N LYS A 145 16.32 3.74 -0.78
CA LYS A 145 17.25 2.61 -0.75
C LYS A 145 16.47 1.35 -1.10
N LEU A 146 16.91 0.65 -2.13
CA LEU A 146 16.38 -0.65 -2.52
C LEU A 146 16.51 -1.67 -1.36
N ALA A 147 15.60 -2.63 -1.33
CA ALA A 147 15.79 -3.88 -0.61
C ALA A 147 16.33 -4.90 -1.63
N ALA A 148 17.43 -5.58 -1.30
CA ALA A 148 18.41 -6.16 -2.24
C ALA A 148 19.17 -5.08 -3.04
N SER A 149 20.49 -5.18 -3.26
CA SER A 149 21.47 -6.23 -2.90
C SER A 149 22.80 -5.59 -2.44
N ASP A 150 23.70 -6.40 -1.88
CA ASP A 150 25.08 -5.97 -1.57
C ASP A 150 25.88 -5.74 -2.85
N GLU A 151 25.96 -4.50 -3.32
CA GLU A 151 26.92 -4.08 -4.37
C GLU A 151 27.18 -2.57 -4.27
N ILE A 152 28.03 -2.19 -3.32
CA ILE A 152 28.30 -0.78 -2.96
C ILE A 152 29.12 -0.02 -4.03
N VAL A 153 29.61 -0.72 -5.06
CA VAL A 153 30.57 -0.18 -6.05
C VAL A 153 29.90 0.36 -7.32
N GLU A 154 28.78 -0.21 -7.81
CA GLU A 154 28.07 0.35 -8.99
C GLU A 154 27.24 1.61 -8.67
N ILE A 155 26.89 1.83 -7.40
CA ILE A 155 25.92 2.86 -7.00
C ILE A 155 26.38 4.29 -7.36
N GLN A 156 27.70 4.53 -7.42
CA GLN A 156 28.24 5.84 -7.78
C GLN A 156 28.03 6.20 -9.26
N GLN A 157 27.92 5.23 -10.18
CA GLN A 157 27.75 5.50 -11.61
C GLN A 157 26.28 5.77 -12.01
N ARG A 158 25.30 5.24 -11.26
CA ARG A 158 23.87 5.52 -11.49
C ARG A 158 23.40 6.89 -10.96
N MET A 159 24.26 7.69 -10.33
CA MET A 159 23.88 8.99 -9.75
C MET A 159 23.65 10.13 -10.76
N HIS A 160 23.86 9.89 -12.07
CA HIS A 160 23.72 10.92 -13.10
C HIS A 160 22.34 11.02 -13.76
N THR A 161 21.41 10.08 -13.53
CA THR A 161 20.05 10.13 -14.10
C THR A 161 19.01 10.19 -12.99
N VAL A 162 18.13 11.18 -13.05
CA VAL A 162 17.01 11.33 -12.11
C VAL A 162 16.05 10.13 -12.24
N PRO A 163 15.67 9.45 -11.12
CA PRO A 163 14.71 8.35 -11.16
C PRO A 163 13.36 8.78 -11.75
N SER A 164 12.66 7.90 -12.45
CA SER A 164 11.35 8.24 -13.05
C SER A 164 10.25 8.52 -12.02
N ASP A 165 10.44 8.06 -10.79
CA ASP A 165 9.54 8.19 -9.63
C ASP A 165 10.02 9.20 -8.57
N TRP A 166 10.97 10.08 -8.96
CA TRP A 166 11.59 11.12 -8.12
C TRP A 166 10.61 11.97 -7.28
N TRP A 167 9.38 12.16 -7.77
CA TRP A 167 8.36 13.01 -7.16
C TRP A 167 7.47 12.29 -6.14
N VAL A 168 7.47 10.95 -6.15
CA VAL A 168 6.46 10.14 -5.45
C VAL A 168 6.56 10.32 -3.93
N GLU A 169 7.77 10.38 -3.38
CA GLU A 169 7.99 10.49 -1.94
C GLU A 169 7.47 11.82 -1.38
N ASP A 170 7.84 12.95 -2.00
CA ASP A 170 7.39 14.29 -1.61
C ASP A 170 5.85 14.42 -1.68
N ILE A 171 5.20 13.87 -2.71
CA ILE A 171 3.73 13.90 -2.83
C ILE A 171 3.04 12.99 -1.82
N CYS A 172 3.70 11.92 -1.35
CA CYS A 172 3.16 11.09 -0.28
C CYS A 172 3.16 11.77 1.10
N GLU A 173 3.78 12.95 1.26
CA GLU A 173 3.67 13.75 2.47
C GLU A 173 2.34 14.49 2.62
N LEU A 174 1.54 14.58 1.54
CA LEU A 174 0.24 15.25 1.56
C LEU A 174 -0.82 14.45 2.34
N ASP A 175 -1.69 15.18 3.05
CA ASP A 175 -2.95 14.66 3.58
C ASP A 175 -3.86 14.14 2.45
N VAL A 176 -4.75 13.19 2.79
CA VAL A 176 -5.61 12.46 1.84
C VAL A 176 -6.37 13.37 0.85
N ASP A 177 -6.91 14.50 1.30
CA ASP A 177 -7.68 15.42 0.46
C ASP A 177 -6.80 16.16 -0.56
N LEU A 178 -5.61 16.61 -0.12
CA LEU A 178 -4.64 17.28 -0.97
C LEU A 178 -3.99 16.28 -1.95
N TYR A 179 -3.63 15.10 -1.47
CA TYR A 179 -3.14 14.00 -2.28
C TYR A 179 -4.15 13.62 -3.38
N LYS A 180 -5.43 13.48 -3.03
CA LYS A 180 -6.51 13.21 -3.99
C LYS A 180 -6.60 14.27 -5.08
N ARG A 181 -6.58 15.56 -4.72
CA ARG A 181 -6.66 16.67 -5.68
C ARG A 181 -5.43 16.73 -6.58
N VAL A 182 -4.23 16.55 -6.03
CA VAL A 182 -2.98 16.45 -6.81
C VAL A 182 -3.02 15.27 -7.77
N MET A 183 -3.38 14.07 -7.31
CA MET A 183 -3.42 12.88 -8.18
C MET A 183 -4.49 12.96 -9.26
N ILE A 184 -5.63 13.62 -9.00
CA ILE A 184 -6.63 13.92 -10.04
C ILE A 184 -6.03 14.86 -11.10
N ALA A 185 -5.30 15.91 -10.70
CA ALA A 185 -4.63 16.82 -11.63
C ALA A 185 -3.49 16.15 -12.41
N VAL A 186 -2.69 15.28 -11.78
CA VAL A 186 -1.65 14.48 -12.44
C VAL A 186 -2.27 13.55 -13.49
N LYS A 187 -3.38 12.86 -13.15
CA LYS A 187 -4.14 12.02 -14.10
C LYS A 187 -4.71 12.85 -15.26
N SER A 188 -5.24 14.05 -15.01
CA SER A 188 -5.86 14.87 -16.05
C SER A 188 -4.85 15.50 -17.03
N LYS A 189 -3.57 15.65 -16.66
CA LYS A 189 -2.51 16.02 -17.63
C LYS A 189 -2.18 14.90 -18.62
N GLY A 190 -2.55 13.64 -18.35
CA GLY A 190 -2.45 12.52 -19.30
C GLY A 190 -1.03 12.06 -19.69
N ARG A 191 0.02 12.63 -19.09
CA ARG A 191 1.43 12.36 -19.44
C ARG A 191 2.11 11.28 -18.59
N MET A 192 1.49 10.85 -17.49
CA MET A 192 2.01 9.76 -16.66
C MET A 192 1.51 8.41 -17.15
N SER A 193 2.41 7.41 -17.16
CA SER A 193 2.01 6.03 -17.39
C SER A 193 1.12 5.52 -16.26
N SER A 194 0.23 4.56 -16.59
CA SER A 194 -0.62 3.93 -15.58
C SER A 194 0.22 3.28 -14.47
N ASP A 195 1.38 2.72 -14.81
CA ASP A 195 2.28 2.01 -13.88
C ASP A 195 2.94 2.98 -12.89
N MET A 196 3.34 4.17 -13.34
CA MET A 196 3.84 5.21 -12.45
C MET A 196 2.76 5.71 -11.48
N ILE A 197 1.53 5.88 -11.96
CA ILE A 197 0.38 6.26 -11.10
C ILE A 197 0.11 5.19 -10.04
N GLY A 198 0.15 3.90 -10.41
CA GLY A 198 -0.10 2.82 -9.46
C GLY A 198 1.04 2.59 -8.46
N GLU A 199 2.30 2.77 -8.86
CA GLU A 199 3.43 2.76 -7.92
C GLU A 199 3.38 3.96 -6.95
N ALA A 200 2.92 5.13 -7.41
CA ALA A 200 2.67 6.28 -6.53
C ALA A 200 1.52 6.01 -5.53
N LEU A 201 0.42 5.39 -5.97
CA LEU A 201 -0.68 4.98 -5.09
C LEU A 201 -0.27 3.89 -4.09
N LYS A 202 0.57 2.95 -4.51
CA LYS A 202 1.15 1.90 -3.66
C LYS A 202 2.11 2.46 -2.62
N ALA A 203 2.95 3.43 -2.99
CA ALA A 203 3.80 4.14 -2.03
C ALA A 203 2.98 4.89 -0.98
N TYR A 204 1.89 5.56 -1.40
CA TYR A 204 0.96 6.23 -0.50
C TYR A 204 0.25 5.24 0.43
N ALA A 205 -0.26 4.14 -0.12
CA ALA A 205 -0.90 3.07 0.63
C ALA A 205 0.02 2.49 1.72
N VAL A 206 1.26 2.13 1.38
CA VAL A 206 2.24 1.57 2.32
C VAL A 206 2.64 2.58 3.42
N ARG A 207 2.61 3.89 3.12
CA ARG A 207 2.97 4.93 4.10
C ARG A 207 1.84 5.24 5.09
N TRP A 208 0.58 5.18 4.65
CA TRP A 208 -0.57 5.68 5.43
C TRP A 208 -1.56 4.60 5.90
N LEU A 209 -1.57 3.40 5.31
CA LEU A 209 -2.34 2.28 5.84
C LEU A 209 -1.57 1.57 6.97
N PRO A 210 -2.23 1.22 8.08
CA PRO A 210 -1.62 0.39 9.13
C PRO A 210 -1.12 -0.98 8.62
N ASP A 211 0.08 -1.36 9.07
CA ASP A 211 0.73 -2.66 8.79
C ASP A 211 0.20 -3.83 9.66
N SER A 212 -0.81 -3.63 10.52
CA SER A 212 -1.36 -4.68 11.41
C SER A 212 -2.89 -4.72 11.37
N TYR A 213 -3.45 -5.92 11.51
CA TYR A 213 -4.89 -6.16 11.53
C TYR A 213 -5.58 -5.34 12.64
N ASP A 214 -5.07 -5.38 13.86
CA ASP A 214 -5.67 -4.69 15.01
C ASP A 214 -5.74 -3.16 14.79
N ALA A 215 -4.75 -2.58 14.13
CA ALA A 215 -4.72 -1.15 13.81
C ALA A 215 -5.55 -0.79 12.56
N LEU A 216 -5.83 -1.76 11.68
CA LEU A 216 -6.78 -1.58 10.58
C LEU A 216 -8.22 -1.57 11.07
N VAL A 217 -8.55 -2.47 12.01
CA VAL A 217 -9.91 -2.74 12.52
C VAL A 217 -10.27 -1.92 13.76
N SER A 218 -9.29 -1.28 14.43
CA SER A 218 -9.52 -0.35 15.56
C SER A 218 -10.50 0.77 15.21
N ASP A 219 -11.61 0.86 15.96
CA ASP A 219 -12.71 1.81 15.73
C ASP A 219 -12.26 3.27 15.61
N ASP A 220 -11.24 3.67 16.37
CA ASP A 220 -10.65 5.01 16.37
C ASP A 220 -10.09 5.42 14.98
N TYR A 221 -9.62 4.44 14.21
CA TYR A 221 -8.98 4.65 12.91
C TYR A 221 -9.79 4.12 11.73
N MET A 222 -10.78 3.25 11.95
CA MET A 222 -11.62 2.64 10.91
C MET A 222 -12.20 3.66 9.92
N LYS A 223 -12.77 4.78 10.39
CA LYS A 223 -13.31 5.83 9.50
C LYS A 223 -12.23 6.47 8.62
N ARG A 224 -11.04 6.72 9.17
CA ARG A 224 -9.91 7.30 8.44
C ARG A 224 -9.33 6.33 7.42
N ASN A 225 -9.12 5.08 7.84
CA ASN A 225 -8.66 3.98 6.99
C ASN A 225 -9.64 3.79 5.81
N ARG A 226 -10.95 3.86 6.08
CA ARG A 226 -12.00 3.77 5.08
C ARG A 226 -11.87 4.87 4.02
N THR A 227 -11.91 6.14 4.42
CA THR A 227 -11.78 7.27 3.48
C THR A 227 -10.48 7.24 2.68
N LEU A 228 -9.38 6.75 3.29
CA LEU A 228 -8.09 6.61 2.61
C LEU A 228 -8.11 5.50 1.55
N VAL A 229 -8.68 4.33 1.85
CA VAL A 229 -8.86 3.24 0.88
C VAL A 229 -9.83 3.63 -0.24
N GLU A 230 -10.97 4.22 0.11
CA GLU A 230 -11.95 4.77 -0.85
C GLU A 230 -11.27 5.76 -1.81
N THR A 231 -10.42 6.62 -1.28
CA THR A 231 -9.61 7.56 -2.08
C THR A 231 -8.63 6.84 -3.00
N ILE A 232 -7.81 5.91 -2.49
CA ILE A 232 -6.84 5.15 -3.31
C ILE A 232 -7.55 4.39 -4.44
N VAL A 233 -8.65 3.70 -4.15
CA VAL A 233 -9.44 2.96 -5.15
C VAL A 233 -9.99 3.91 -6.21
N SER A 234 -10.54 5.08 -5.83
CA SER A 234 -11.03 6.09 -6.77
C SER A 234 -9.93 6.70 -7.66
N LEU A 235 -8.68 6.65 -7.21
CA LEU A 235 -7.53 7.17 -7.94
C LEU A 235 -6.87 6.14 -8.87
N LEU A 236 -7.23 4.86 -8.81
CA LEU A 236 -6.66 3.82 -9.68
C LEU A 236 -6.73 4.21 -11.18
N PRO A 237 -5.76 3.81 -12.01
CA PRO A 237 -5.77 4.08 -13.46
C PRO A 237 -7.04 3.54 -14.13
N SER A 238 -7.59 4.26 -15.11
CA SER A 238 -8.82 3.84 -15.81
C SER A 238 -8.59 2.62 -16.71
N ASN A 239 -7.35 2.37 -17.13
CA ASN A 239 -6.99 1.12 -17.81
C ASN A 239 -7.09 -0.04 -16.81
N LYS A 240 -7.92 -1.05 -17.12
CA LYS A 240 -8.22 -2.14 -16.20
C LYS A 240 -7.10 -3.21 -16.15
N CYS A 241 -6.22 -3.25 -17.16
CA CYS A 241 -5.15 -4.27 -17.29
C CYS A 241 -3.74 -3.77 -16.96
N SER A 242 -3.52 -2.46 -16.89
CA SER A 242 -2.20 -1.86 -16.60
C SER A 242 -2.26 -0.89 -15.44
N GLY A 243 -1.12 -0.69 -14.78
CA GLY A 243 -0.96 0.31 -13.74
C GLY A 243 -0.70 -0.23 -12.34
N CYS A 244 -1.35 -1.31 -11.94
CA CYS A 244 -1.24 -1.85 -10.58
C CYS A 244 -0.99 -3.35 -10.63
N SER A 245 -0.01 -3.83 -9.86
CA SER A 245 0.22 -5.27 -9.73
C SER A 245 -0.99 -5.98 -9.08
N CYS A 246 -1.31 -7.19 -9.57
CA CYS A 246 -2.36 -8.04 -8.99
C CYS A 246 -2.20 -8.20 -7.47
N ARG A 247 -0.95 -8.37 -7.01
CA ARG A 247 -0.55 -8.41 -5.59
C ARG A 247 -0.96 -7.16 -4.80
N PHE A 248 -0.77 -5.96 -5.35
CA PHE A 248 -1.20 -4.72 -4.70
C PHE A 248 -2.73 -4.62 -4.64
N LEU A 249 -3.43 -4.98 -5.73
CA LEU A 249 -4.89 -4.97 -5.75
C LEU A 249 -5.51 -5.98 -4.78
N LEU A 250 -4.98 -7.20 -4.70
CA LEU A 250 -5.39 -8.21 -3.71
C LEU A 250 -5.16 -7.71 -2.28
N LYS A 251 -4.00 -7.10 -1.99
CA LYS A 251 -3.73 -6.47 -0.69
C LYS A 251 -4.73 -5.34 -0.38
N LEU A 252 -5.08 -4.51 -1.36
CA LEU A 252 -6.08 -3.44 -1.20
C LEU A 252 -7.50 -4.00 -1.00
N LEU A 253 -7.87 -5.09 -1.69
CA LEU A 253 -9.15 -5.79 -1.51
C LEU A 253 -9.28 -6.38 -0.09
N LYS A 254 -8.20 -6.95 0.47
CA LYS A 254 -8.18 -7.37 1.89
C LYS A 254 -8.53 -6.20 2.80
N VAL A 255 -7.89 -5.04 2.62
CA VAL A 255 -8.18 -3.86 3.45
C VAL A 255 -9.62 -3.35 3.26
N VAL A 256 -10.15 -3.32 2.03
CA VAL A 256 -11.58 -3.00 1.75
C VAL A 256 -12.52 -3.89 2.56
N ILE A 257 -12.28 -5.20 2.57
CA ILE A 257 -13.12 -6.18 3.28
C ILE A 257 -13.02 -6.01 4.80
N LEU A 258 -11.81 -5.79 5.34
CA LEU A 258 -11.58 -5.61 6.78
C LEU A 258 -12.18 -4.31 7.31
N VAL A 259 -12.05 -3.23 6.56
CA VAL A 259 -12.52 -1.89 6.96
C VAL A 259 -14.02 -1.69 6.69
N GLY A 260 -14.68 -2.64 6.03
CA GLY A 260 -16.09 -2.54 5.66
C GLY A 260 -16.37 -1.41 4.67
N ALA A 261 -15.45 -1.16 3.73
CA ALA A 261 -15.68 -0.21 2.64
C ALA A 261 -16.70 -0.82 1.64
N GLY A 262 -17.53 0.05 1.04
CA GLY A 262 -18.77 -0.37 0.36
C GLY A 262 -18.59 -1.34 -0.82
N ASP A 263 -19.60 -2.17 -1.07
CA ASP A 263 -19.54 -3.29 -2.01
C ASP A 263 -19.19 -2.91 -3.46
N THR A 264 -19.51 -1.68 -3.88
CA THR A 264 -19.12 -1.15 -5.21
C THR A 264 -17.60 -1.09 -5.40
N LEU A 265 -16.85 -0.79 -4.34
CA LEU A 265 -15.38 -0.73 -4.35
C LEU A 265 -14.78 -2.13 -4.32
N LYS A 266 -15.41 -3.04 -3.55
CA LYS A 266 -15.09 -4.47 -3.54
C LYS A 266 -15.26 -5.06 -4.94
N GLU A 267 -16.37 -4.77 -5.62
CA GLU A 267 -16.63 -5.26 -6.98
C GLU A 267 -15.65 -4.69 -8.01
N GLU A 268 -15.37 -3.38 -8.00
CA GLU A 268 -14.40 -2.77 -8.92
C GLU A 268 -13.00 -3.38 -8.75
N LEU A 269 -12.56 -3.64 -7.51
CA LEU A 269 -11.31 -4.34 -7.25
C LEU A 269 -11.35 -5.80 -7.73
N ILE A 270 -12.42 -6.54 -7.45
CA ILE A 270 -12.62 -7.92 -7.94
C ILE A 270 -12.52 -7.97 -9.47
N ASN A 271 -13.18 -7.04 -10.18
CA ASN A 271 -13.14 -6.96 -11.64
C ASN A 271 -11.70 -6.75 -12.15
N ARG A 272 -10.95 -5.82 -11.55
CA ARG A 272 -9.54 -5.54 -11.93
C ARG A 272 -8.57 -6.66 -11.59
N ILE A 273 -8.76 -7.32 -10.43
CA ILE A 273 -7.94 -8.47 -10.03
C ILE A 273 -8.17 -9.61 -11.01
N SER A 274 -9.43 -9.90 -11.36
CA SER A 274 -9.82 -10.96 -12.30
C SER A 274 -9.03 -10.85 -13.60
N MET A 275 -8.98 -9.67 -14.24
CA MET A 275 -8.29 -9.46 -15.52
C MET A 275 -6.79 -9.79 -15.52
N GLN A 276 -6.14 -9.85 -14.35
CA GLN A 276 -4.73 -10.20 -14.20
C GLN A 276 -4.48 -11.28 -13.12
N PHE A 277 -5.48 -12.12 -12.84
CA PHE A 277 -5.47 -13.04 -11.71
C PHE A 277 -4.35 -14.09 -11.81
N HIS A 278 -4.01 -14.52 -13.03
CA HIS A 278 -2.86 -15.37 -13.36
C HIS A 278 -1.48 -14.81 -12.91
N LYS A 279 -1.39 -13.56 -12.46
CA LYS A 279 -0.17 -12.92 -11.94
C LYS A 279 -0.10 -12.90 -10.40
N ALA A 280 -1.09 -13.45 -9.70
CA ALA A 280 -1.09 -13.54 -8.24
C ALA A 280 -0.16 -14.65 -7.73
N SER A 281 0.20 -14.61 -6.44
CA SER A 281 0.81 -15.72 -5.73
C SER A 281 -0.17 -16.33 -4.74
N VAL A 282 -0.01 -17.62 -4.40
CA VAL A 282 -0.89 -18.32 -3.44
C VAL A 282 -1.02 -17.56 -2.11
N LYS A 283 0.09 -16.99 -1.61
CA LYS A 283 0.12 -16.16 -0.39
C LYS A 283 -0.75 -14.91 -0.47
N ASP A 284 -0.95 -14.36 -1.67
CA ASP A 284 -1.82 -13.21 -1.88
C ASP A 284 -3.31 -13.61 -1.85
N LEU A 285 -3.66 -14.87 -2.19
CA LEU A 285 -5.03 -15.43 -2.11
C LEU A 285 -5.46 -15.81 -0.69
N LEU A 286 -4.53 -15.93 0.26
CA LEU A 286 -4.84 -16.21 1.68
C LEU A 286 -5.54 -15.01 2.34
N ILE A 287 -6.86 -14.88 2.12
CA ILE A 287 -7.73 -13.84 2.66
C ILE A 287 -8.47 -14.46 3.84
N PRO A 288 -8.29 -13.97 5.09
CA PRO A 288 -9.02 -14.51 6.23
C PRO A 288 -10.54 -14.40 6.02
N ALA A 289 -11.28 -15.44 6.40
CA ALA A 289 -12.73 -15.35 6.47
C ALA A 289 -13.15 -14.27 7.48
N LYS A 290 -14.34 -13.69 7.31
CA LYS A 290 -14.89 -12.77 8.31
C LYS A 290 -15.06 -13.51 9.65
N SER A 291 -14.87 -12.80 10.76
CA SER A 291 -15.04 -13.32 12.12
C SER A 291 -16.40 -14.02 12.28
N GLY A 292 -16.39 -15.34 12.45
CA GLY A 292 -17.59 -16.19 12.51
C GLY A 292 -17.78 -17.13 11.31
N GLY A 293 -16.92 -17.10 10.29
CA GLY A 293 -16.90 -18.12 9.24
C GLY A 293 -16.38 -19.47 9.73
N ASP A 294 -16.87 -20.57 9.12
CA ASP A 294 -16.37 -21.92 9.42
C ASP A 294 -14.91 -22.10 8.99
N THR A 295 -14.53 -21.67 7.79
CA THR A 295 -13.16 -21.82 7.26
C THR A 295 -12.22 -20.70 7.70
N ILE A 296 -10.92 -21.00 7.73
CA ILE A 296 -9.83 -20.06 8.02
C ILE A 296 -9.74 -18.97 6.93
N TYR A 297 -10.03 -19.34 5.67
CA TYR A 297 -9.92 -18.46 4.50
C TYR A 297 -11.26 -18.31 3.75
N ASP A 298 -11.45 -17.17 3.10
CA ASP A 298 -12.59 -16.87 2.22
C ASP A 298 -12.43 -17.57 0.86
N VAL A 299 -12.74 -18.87 0.83
CA VAL A 299 -12.71 -19.71 -0.38
C VAL A 299 -13.72 -19.22 -1.42
N HIS A 300 -14.87 -18.68 -0.98
CA HIS A 300 -15.92 -18.20 -1.86
C HIS A 300 -15.47 -16.97 -2.68
N LEU A 301 -14.72 -16.06 -2.07
CA LEU A 301 -14.11 -14.93 -2.78
C LEU A 301 -13.12 -15.39 -3.87
N VAL A 302 -12.36 -16.45 -3.63
CA VAL A 302 -11.45 -17.04 -4.65
C VAL A 302 -12.25 -17.70 -5.78
N GLN A 303 -13.34 -18.42 -5.47
CA GLN A 303 -14.25 -18.95 -6.49
C GLN A 303 -14.84 -17.83 -7.38
N ILE A 304 -15.26 -16.70 -6.80
CA ILE A 304 -15.74 -15.53 -7.56
C ILE A 304 -14.66 -14.97 -8.49
N LEU A 305 -13.42 -14.86 -8.02
CA LEU A 305 -12.28 -14.37 -8.82
C LEU A 305 -11.93 -15.32 -9.97
N VAL A 306 -11.95 -16.63 -9.75
CA VAL A 306 -11.78 -17.63 -10.81
C VAL A 306 -12.91 -17.50 -11.85
N GLY A 307 -14.17 -17.50 -11.41
CA GLY A 307 -15.33 -17.40 -12.30
C GLY A 307 -15.30 -16.14 -13.18
N LYS A 308 -15.04 -14.97 -12.57
CA LYS A 308 -14.91 -13.70 -13.32
C LYS A 308 -13.68 -13.69 -14.24
N PHE A 309 -12.58 -14.36 -13.90
CA PHE A 309 -11.45 -14.51 -14.82
C PHE A 309 -11.78 -15.42 -16.00
N MET A 310 -12.46 -16.55 -15.80
CA MET A 310 -12.89 -17.44 -16.89
C MET A 310 -13.82 -16.75 -17.87
N VAL A 311 -14.82 -16.00 -17.38
CA VAL A 311 -15.71 -15.18 -18.24
C VAL A 311 -14.91 -14.14 -19.02
N HIS A 312 -13.90 -13.52 -18.41
CA HIS A 312 -13.05 -12.53 -19.08
C HIS A 312 -12.23 -13.13 -20.23
N ILE A 313 -11.54 -14.27 -20.02
CA ILE A 313 -10.76 -14.89 -21.11
C ILE A 313 -11.70 -15.37 -22.23
N GLY A 314 -12.84 -15.98 -21.89
CA GLY A 314 -13.83 -16.43 -22.89
C GLY A 314 -14.56 -15.33 -23.65
N SER A 315 -14.50 -14.07 -23.18
CA SER A 315 -15.10 -12.91 -23.88
C SER A 315 -14.10 -12.13 -24.73
N SER A 316 -12.80 -12.25 -24.42
CA SER A 316 -11.75 -11.81 -25.33
C SER A 316 -11.73 -12.76 -26.53
N HIS A 317 -11.51 -12.25 -27.75
CA HIS A 317 -11.63 -13.03 -28.99
C HIS A 317 -10.49 -14.09 -29.20
N ASP A 318 -9.79 -14.48 -28.13
CA ASP A 318 -8.71 -15.47 -28.13
C ASP A 318 -9.19 -16.92 -27.87
N ILE A 319 -10.49 -17.16 -27.64
CA ILE A 319 -11.04 -18.53 -27.49
C ILE A 319 -12.10 -18.83 -28.54
N ILE A 320 -11.76 -19.69 -29.50
CA ILE A 320 -12.72 -20.45 -30.29
C ILE A 320 -12.79 -21.86 -29.70
N PHE A 321 -13.90 -22.21 -29.04
CA PHE A 321 -14.15 -23.59 -28.62
C PHE A 321 -14.40 -24.47 -29.85
N VAL A 322 -13.41 -25.30 -30.21
CA VAL A 322 -13.58 -26.38 -31.20
C VAL A 322 -14.01 -27.65 -30.47
N ASP A 323 -15.17 -28.19 -30.87
CA ASP A 323 -15.69 -29.46 -30.40
C ASP A 323 -14.74 -30.61 -30.77
N LYS A 324 -14.45 -31.52 -29.82
CA LYS A 324 -13.48 -32.63 -29.96
C LYS A 324 -13.89 -33.72 -30.98
N ARG A 325 -14.90 -33.49 -31.81
CA ARG A 325 -15.48 -34.50 -32.73
C ARG A 325 -14.90 -34.51 -34.15
N GLU A 326 -14.22 -33.46 -34.59
CA GLU A 326 -13.57 -33.43 -35.90
C GLU A 326 -12.09 -33.09 -35.78
N GLY A 327 -11.23 -34.09 -36.02
CA GLY A 327 -9.78 -34.02 -35.82
C GLY A 327 -9.05 -33.09 -36.80
N ARG A 328 -9.15 -31.78 -36.58
CA ARG A 328 -8.30 -30.76 -37.20
C ARG A 328 -7.39 -30.15 -36.14
N PHE A 329 -6.09 -30.43 -36.27
CA PHE A 329 -5.06 -29.73 -35.50
C PHE A 329 -5.02 -28.27 -35.93
N VAL A 330 -5.10 -27.37 -34.95
CA VAL A 330 -4.79 -25.94 -35.11
C VAL A 330 -3.85 -25.58 -33.97
N GLU A 331 -2.63 -25.18 -34.29
CA GLU A 331 -1.71 -24.61 -33.31
C GLU A 331 -2.18 -23.21 -32.90
N ILE A 332 -2.52 -23.02 -31.62
CA ILE A 332 -2.86 -21.70 -31.08
C ILE A 332 -1.82 -21.33 -30.02
N ASN A 333 -0.70 -20.77 -30.50
CA ASN A 333 0.50 -20.43 -29.71
C ASN A 333 0.34 -19.20 -28.78
N ALA A 334 -0.83 -19.02 -28.16
CA ALA A 334 -1.13 -17.94 -27.20
C ALA A 334 -1.83 -18.42 -25.91
N GLU A 335 -2.63 -19.49 -25.97
CA GLU A 335 -3.59 -19.89 -24.93
C GLU A 335 -2.93 -20.29 -23.58
N ASN A 336 -1.75 -20.90 -23.66
CA ASN A 336 -1.05 -21.47 -22.51
C ASN A 336 -0.45 -20.43 -21.54
N LYS A 337 -0.32 -19.15 -21.95
CA LYS A 337 0.45 -18.16 -21.16
C LYS A 337 -0.27 -17.63 -19.92
N THR A 338 -1.60 -17.74 -19.87
CA THR A 338 -2.43 -17.23 -18.76
C THR A 338 -3.23 -18.33 -18.05
N LEU A 339 -3.63 -19.39 -18.77
CA LEU A 339 -4.33 -20.55 -18.19
C LEU A 339 -3.40 -21.44 -17.35
N LEU A 340 -2.18 -21.75 -17.82
CA LEU A 340 -1.27 -22.62 -17.07
C LEU A 340 -0.81 -22.01 -15.72
N PRO A 341 -0.50 -20.70 -15.62
CA PRO A 341 -0.25 -20.09 -14.32
C PRO A 341 -1.48 -20.07 -13.41
N LEU A 342 -2.70 -19.93 -13.95
CA LEU A 342 -3.93 -20.02 -13.16
C LEU A 342 -4.13 -21.41 -12.57
N GLY A 343 -4.01 -22.47 -13.38
CA GLY A 343 -4.15 -23.85 -12.91
C GLY A 343 -3.20 -24.13 -11.75
N LYS A 344 -1.92 -23.78 -11.92
CA LYS A 344 -0.89 -23.90 -10.87
C LYS A 344 -1.19 -23.05 -9.62
N LEU A 345 -1.72 -21.83 -9.79
CA LEU A 345 -2.10 -20.95 -8.69
C LEU A 345 -3.25 -21.54 -7.86
N ILE A 346 -4.26 -22.08 -8.53
CA ILE A 346 -5.45 -22.62 -7.86
C ILE A 346 -5.19 -24.01 -7.28
N ASP A 347 -4.42 -24.87 -7.93
CA ASP A 347 -4.00 -26.15 -7.35
C ASP A 347 -3.08 -25.93 -6.14
N GLY A 348 -2.19 -24.93 -6.18
CA GLY A 348 -1.39 -24.50 -5.02
C GLY A 348 -2.24 -23.92 -3.89
N TYR A 349 -3.29 -23.15 -4.20
CA TYR A 349 -4.24 -22.65 -3.20
C TYR A 349 -5.11 -23.77 -2.61
N LEU A 350 -5.56 -24.73 -3.43
CA LEU A 350 -6.28 -25.94 -3.00
C LEU A 350 -5.45 -26.73 -1.98
N ALA A 351 -4.13 -26.87 -2.19
CA ALA A 351 -3.24 -27.55 -1.24
C ALA A 351 -3.10 -26.82 0.10
N GLU A 352 -3.08 -25.48 0.11
CA GLU A 352 -3.07 -24.69 1.37
C GLU A 352 -4.40 -24.82 2.12
N ILE A 353 -5.54 -24.64 1.44
CA ILE A 353 -6.87 -24.74 2.10
C ILE A 353 -7.25 -26.18 2.47
N ALA A 354 -6.70 -27.19 1.81
CA ALA A 354 -6.87 -28.61 2.16
C ALA A 354 -6.40 -28.94 3.58
N SER A 355 -5.55 -28.08 4.18
CA SER A 355 -5.10 -28.20 5.56
C SER A 355 -6.11 -27.71 6.60
N ASP A 356 -7.22 -27.09 6.18
CA ASP A 356 -8.28 -26.59 7.07
C ASP A 356 -9.32 -27.71 7.37
N PRO A 357 -9.42 -28.18 8.64
CA PRO A 357 -10.38 -29.22 9.03
C PRO A 357 -11.85 -28.88 8.76
N LYS A 358 -12.17 -27.58 8.64
CA LYS A 358 -13.54 -27.09 8.45
C LYS A 358 -13.90 -26.84 6.98
N LEU A 359 -12.99 -27.13 6.05
CA LEU A 359 -13.26 -26.98 4.62
C LEU A 359 -14.26 -28.05 4.14
N SER A 360 -15.41 -27.61 3.63
CA SER A 360 -16.43 -28.50 3.09
C SER A 360 -16.01 -29.17 1.77
N ILE A 361 -16.45 -30.42 1.59
CA ILE A 361 -16.16 -31.21 0.38
C ILE A 361 -16.71 -30.51 -0.87
N SER A 362 -17.91 -29.92 -0.77
CA SER A 362 -18.51 -29.16 -1.87
C SER A 362 -17.64 -27.98 -2.29
N SER A 363 -17.20 -27.12 -1.35
CA SER A 363 -16.34 -25.97 -1.68
C SER A 363 -15.01 -26.37 -2.34
N PHE A 364 -14.39 -27.47 -1.90
CA PHE A 364 -13.17 -28.01 -2.50
C PHE A 364 -13.42 -28.53 -3.93
N VAL A 365 -14.49 -29.30 -4.12
CA VAL A 365 -14.88 -29.88 -5.43
C VAL A 365 -15.31 -28.79 -6.42
N ASP A 366 -16.08 -27.79 -5.98
CA ASP A 366 -16.57 -26.70 -6.82
C ASP A 366 -15.42 -25.81 -7.30
N LEU A 367 -14.46 -25.48 -6.42
CA LEU A 367 -13.25 -24.76 -6.80
C LEU A 367 -12.39 -25.59 -7.78
N THR A 368 -12.27 -26.91 -7.55
CA THR A 368 -11.57 -27.81 -8.48
C THR A 368 -12.20 -27.81 -9.88
N LYS A 369 -13.53 -27.90 -9.96
CA LYS A 369 -14.32 -27.90 -11.21
C LYS A 369 -14.38 -26.55 -11.92
N SER A 370 -14.13 -25.45 -11.23
CA SER A 370 -14.12 -24.10 -11.82
C SER A 370 -12.94 -23.83 -12.78
N ILE A 371 -11.98 -24.76 -12.86
CA ILE A 371 -10.78 -24.68 -13.70
C ILE A 371 -10.85 -25.73 -14.82
N PRO A 372 -10.73 -25.33 -16.11
CA PRO A 372 -10.81 -26.26 -17.23
C PRO A 372 -9.55 -27.13 -17.37
N ASP A 373 -9.70 -28.32 -17.96
CA ASP A 373 -8.60 -29.27 -18.21
C ASP A 373 -7.41 -28.64 -18.95
N ALA A 374 -7.66 -27.68 -19.84
CA ALA A 374 -6.61 -26.95 -20.57
C ALA A 374 -5.65 -26.17 -19.67
N ALA A 375 -6.06 -25.81 -18.44
CA ALA A 375 -5.19 -25.19 -17.44
C ALA A 375 -4.36 -26.23 -16.64
N ARG A 376 -4.68 -27.53 -16.76
CA ARG A 376 -4.05 -28.66 -16.05
C ARG A 376 -3.48 -29.71 -17.02
N PRO A 377 -2.37 -29.42 -17.72
CA PRO A 377 -1.68 -30.42 -18.55
C PRO A 377 -1.07 -31.56 -17.73
N GLY A 378 -0.90 -31.37 -16.42
CA GLY A 378 -0.57 -32.39 -15.43
C GLY A 378 -1.40 -32.17 -14.17
N HIS A 379 -1.72 -33.25 -13.46
CA HIS A 379 -2.67 -33.24 -12.32
C HIS A 379 -1.98 -33.36 -10.96
N ASP A 380 -0.65 -33.43 -10.91
CA ASP A 380 0.14 -33.70 -9.70
C ASP A 380 -0.17 -32.72 -8.55
N GLY A 381 -0.35 -31.43 -8.86
CA GLY A 381 -0.72 -30.42 -7.87
C GLY A 381 -2.12 -30.64 -7.29
N LEU A 382 -3.08 -31.03 -8.12
CA LEU A 382 -4.43 -31.38 -7.69
C LEU A 382 -4.45 -32.68 -6.87
N TYR A 383 -3.71 -33.71 -7.30
CA TYR A 383 -3.59 -34.96 -6.54
C TYR A 383 -2.93 -34.75 -5.18
N MET A 384 -1.91 -33.87 -5.10
CA MET A 384 -1.31 -33.47 -3.83
C MET A 384 -2.32 -32.76 -2.91
N ALA A 385 -3.14 -31.84 -3.46
CA ALA A 385 -4.19 -31.18 -2.67
C ALA A 385 -5.26 -32.17 -2.18
N ILE A 386 -5.65 -33.15 -3.01
CA ILE A 386 -6.58 -34.23 -2.63
C ILE A 386 -5.99 -35.13 -1.54
N ASP A 387 -4.72 -35.53 -1.66
CA ASP A 387 -4.03 -36.33 -0.66
C ASP A 387 -3.95 -35.64 0.71
N ILE A 388 -3.62 -34.34 0.73
CA ILE A 388 -3.65 -33.51 1.94
C ILE A 388 -5.07 -33.48 2.53
N TYR A 389 -6.08 -33.20 1.71
CA TYR A 389 -7.47 -33.06 2.16
C TYR A 389 -8.02 -34.37 2.74
N LEU A 390 -7.78 -35.50 2.08
CA LEU A 390 -8.20 -36.82 2.55
C LEU A 390 -7.49 -37.21 3.84
N LYS A 391 -6.21 -36.87 4.01
CA LYS A 391 -5.48 -37.08 5.28
C LYS A 391 -6.10 -36.29 6.42
N VAL A 392 -6.40 -35.00 6.22
CA VAL A 392 -7.03 -34.16 7.24
C VAL A 392 -8.42 -34.69 7.61
N LEU A 393 -9.27 -35.01 6.62
CA LEU A 393 -10.57 -35.62 6.87
C LEU A 393 -10.46 -36.94 7.65
N PHE A 394 -9.53 -37.83 7.28
CA PHE A 394 -9.33 -39.11 7.97
C PHE A 394 -8.89 -38.92 9.43
N PHE A 395 -7.97 -37.99 9.69
CA PHE A 395 -7.54 -37.70 11.07
C PHE A 395 -8.63 -37.05 11.92
N GLU A 396 -9.50 -36.21 11.34
CA GLU A 396 -10.67 -35.68 12.07
C GLU A 396 -11.71 -36.78 12.37
N GLN A 397 -11.96 -37.71 11.45
CA GLN A 397 -12.83 -38.87 11.70
C GLN A 397 -12.30 -39.77 12.84
N LEU A 398 -10.97 -39.93 12.97
CA LEU A 398 -10.34 -40.64 14.10
C LEU A 398 -10.39 -39.87 15.43
N LYS A 399 -10.68 -38.57 15.39
CA LYS A 399 -10.66 -37.65 16.53
C LYS A 399 -12.07 -37.34 17.07
N ALA A 400 -13.09 -37.56 16.24
CA ALA A 400 -14.47 -37.58 16.66
C ALA A 400 -14.65 -38.66 17.76
N PRO A 401 -15.16 -38.32 18.96
CA PRO A 401 -15.36 -39.30 19.99
C PRO A 401 -16.42 -40.31 19.52
N THR A 402 -16.02 -41.57 19.39
CA THR A 402 -16.96 -42.68 19.20
C THR A 402 -17.87 -42.74 20.42
N GLY A 403 -19.12 -42.28 20.23
CA GLY A 403 -20.16 -42.30 21.26
C GLY A 403 -20.58 -43.72 21.58
N VAL A 404 -19.77 -44.43 22.38
CA VAL A 404 -20.10 -45.74 22.91
C VAL A 404 -21.09 -45.55 24.05
N SER A 405 -22.38 -45.64 23.73
CA SER A 405 -23.46 -45.76 24.71
C SER A 405 -24.13 -47.13 24.58
N ALA A 406 -23.80 -48.02 25.51
CA ALA A 406 -24.51 -49.27 25.79
C ALA A 406 -24.26 -49.64 27.27
N PRO A 407 -25.12 -50.43 27.94
CA PRO A 407 -26.42 -50.97 27.52
C PRO A 407 -27.56 -50.77 28.57
N THR A 408 -28.82 -51.02 28.17
CA THR A 408 -29.86 -51.62 29.06
C THR A 408 -30.93 -52.37 28.23
N SER A 409 -31.04 -53.68 28.46
CA SER A 409 -32.27 -54.52 28.61
C SER A 409 -33.63 -53.95 28.13
N ASP A 410 -34.53 -54.66 27.44
CA ASP A 410 -34.66 -56.09 26.99
C ASP A 410 -35.63 -56.13 25.75
N ALA A 411 -36.14 -57.22 25.14
CA ALA A 411 -36.38 -58.60 25.57
C ALA A 411 -36.51 -59.66 24.42
N GLN A 412 -37.05 -60.83 24.78
CA GLN A 412 -37.31 -62.09 24.04
C GLN A 412 -38.21 -61.97 22.78
N HIS A 413 -38.03 -62.77 21.71
CA HIS A 413 -38.33 -64.22 21.70
C HIS A 413 -37.63 -65.06 20.58
N ASP A 414 -37.59 -66.37 20.84
CA ASP A 414 -37.35 -67.58 20.01
C ASP A 414 -37.71 -67.53 18.50
N ALA A 415 -37.23 -68.41 17.60
CA ALA A 415 -36.15 -69.42 17.55
C ALA A 415 -35.97 -69.79 16.05
N SER A 416 -34.82 -70.24 15.51
CA SER A 416 -34.32 -71.63 15.56
C SER A 416 -33.08 -71.76 14.66
N ILE A 417 -32.16 -72.69 14.97
CA ILE A 417 -30.92 -72.96 14.20
C ILE A 417 -31.09 -74.26 13.38
N PRO A 418 -30.36 -74.43 12.26
CA PRO A 418 -29.58 -75.65 12.08
C PRO A 418 -28.09 -75.38 11.87
N ARG A 419 -27.28 -76.26 12.45
CA ARG A 419 -25.83 -76.19 12.60
C ARG A 419 -25.17 -77.17 11.62
N ALA A 420 -24.12 -76.73 10.92
CA ALA A 420 -23.17 -77.61 10.27
C ALA A 420 -21.76 -77.23 10.72
N THR A 421 -21.08 -78.16 11.38
CA THR A 421 -19.69 -78.04 11.83
C THR A 421 -18.74 -78.60 10.80
N MET A 422 -17.61 -77.93 10.55
CA MET A 422 -16.31 -78.59 10.69
C MET A 422 -15.19 -77.56 10.86
N GLU A 423 -14.33 -77.83 11.83
CA GLU A 423 -13.02 -77.22 11.97
C GLU A 423 -12.08 -77.93 10.98
N GLU A 424 -11.19 -77.22 10.30
CA GLU A 424 -9.93 -77.82 9.86
C GLU A 424 -8.84 -76.76 9.68
N ASP A 425 -7.62 -77.19 9.98
CA ASP A 425 -6.45 -76.40 10.36
C ASP A 425 -5.44 -76.30 9.21
N TRP A 426 -4.81 -75.13 9.02
CA TRP A 426 -3.67 -74.96 8.11
C TRP A 426 -2.71 -73.87 8.58
N GLU A 427 -1.81 -74.22 9.50
CA GLU A 427 -0.51 -73.55 9.60
C GLU A 427 0.35 -73.77 8.33
N GLY A 428 1.07 -72.72 7.94
CA GLY A 428 2.35 -72.84 7.25
C GLY A 428 2.36 -72.66 5.73
N ARG A 429 2.93 -71.52 5.28
CA ARG A 429 4.24 -71.44 4.57
C ARG A 429 4.35 -70.14 3.76
N ALA A 430 5.24 -69.24 4.18
CA ALA A 430 5.74 -68.17 3.32
C ALA A 430 6.66 -68.75 2.22
N PRO A 431 6.77 -68.05 1.08
CA PRO A 431 8.12 -67.70 0.64
C PRO A 431 8.29 -66.23 0.25
N GLU A 432 9.52 -65.79 0.48
CA GLU A 432 10.06 -64.46 0.27
C GLU A 432 10.17 -64.09 -1.22
N HIS A 433 10.11 -62.79 -1.53
CA HIS A 433 11.07 -62.17 -2.47
C HIS A 433 11.16 -60.64 -2.29
N HIS A 434 11.21 -60.18 -1.04
CA HIS A 434 11.35 -58.75 -0.72
C HIS A 434 12.82 -58.32 -0.59
N ASN A 435 13.62 -58.45 -1.65
CA ASN A 435 14.96 -57.84 -1.78
C ASN A 435 15.53 -58.01 -3.21
N SER A 436 15.23 -57.07 -4.13
CA SER A 436 15.96 -57.00 -5.43
C SER A 436 16.00 -55.61 -6.11
N LEU A 437 15.73 -54.52 -5.37
CA LEU A 437 15.82 -53.14 -5.90
C LEU A 437 16.64 -52.18 -5.02
N LYS A 438 17.55 -52.71 -4.19
CA LYS A 438 18.59 -51.93 -3.49
C LYS A 438 20.02 -52.41 -3.74
N GLN A 439 20.23 -53.32 -4.72
CA GLN A 439 21.55 -53.89 -5.02
C GLN A 439 21.84 -54.03 -6.53
N GLN A 440 21.36 -53.06 -7.33
CA GLN A 440 21.63 -52.96 -8.78
C GLN A 440 21.89 -51.50 -9.23
N LEU A 441 22.72 -50.74 -8.50
CA LEU A 441 23.41 -49.58 -9.09
C LEU A 441 24.71 -49.25 -8.34
N GLY A 442 25.71 -50.11 -8.50
CA GLY A 442 26.95 -50.02 -7.72
C GLY A 442 28.15 -50.75 -8.34
N SER A 443 28.37 -50.64 -9.65
CA SER A 443 29.68 -50.79 -10.31
C SER A 443 29.58 -50.67 -11.84
N LEU A 444 30.07 -49.56 -12.39
CA LEU A 444 31.00 -49.54 -13.54
C LEU A 444 31.56 -48.12 -13.72
N LYS A 445 32.83 -48.03 -14.08
CA LYS A 445 33.66 -46.82 -14.01
C LYS A 445 34.42 -46.68 -15.34
N ILE A 446 34.79 -45.44 -15.72
CA ILE A 446 35.69 -45.08 -16.84
C ILE A 446 35.02 -45.28 -18.22
N LYS A 447 34.77 -44.23 -19.01
CA LYS A 447 35.80 -43.42 -19.68
C LYS A 447 35.35 -41.97 -19.89
N GLY A 448 36.17 -41.03 -19.42
CA GLY A 448 36.08 -39.61 -19.77
C GLY A 448 37.42 -39.17 -20.35
N ASP A 449 37.39 -38.41 -21.44
CA ASP A 449 38.58 -37.81 -22.03
C ASP A 449 38.90 -36.46 -21.35
N GLU A 450 40.17 -36.08 -21.38
CA GLU A 450 40.69 -34.82 -20.84
C GLU A 450 40.12 -33.61 -21.60
N CYS A 451 39.98 -32.44 -20.96
CA CYS A 451 41.05 -31.44 -21.05
C CYS A 451 41.19 -30.55 -19.81
N ARG A 452 42.44 -30.15 -19.57
CA ARG A 452 42.94 -29.30 -18.47
C ARG A 452 42.64 -27.81 -18.78
N ASN A 453 42.58 -26.87 -17.84
CA ASN A 453 43.69 -26.42 -17.00
C ASN A 453 43.27 -25.81 -15.65
N SER A 454 44.26 -25.73 -14.76
CA SER A 454 44.31 -25.03 -13.48
C SER A 454 44.29 -23.49 -13.65
N ASP A 455 44.03 -22.68 -12.61
CA ASP A 455 45.05 -22.31 -11.61
C ASP A 455 44.48 -21.88 -10.25
N GLU A 456 45.26 -22.14 -9.18
CA GLU A 456 45.03 -21.63 -7.82
C GLU A 456 45.47 -20.16 -7.66
N MET A 457 44.95 -19.45 -6.65
CA MET A 457 45.83 -18.85 -5.62
C MET A 457 45.13 -18.33 -4.34
N LYS A 458 45.60 -18.85 -3.20
CA LYS A 458 45.96 -18.16 -1.94
C LYS A 458 45.07 -17.04 -1.34
N SER A 459 44.44 -17.41 -0.22
CA SER A 459 44.62 -16.83 1.14
C SER A 459 44.97 -15.33 1.34
N ARG A 460 44.20 -14.62 2.18
CA ARG A 460 44.55 -14.36 3.61
C ARG A 460 43.49 -13.58 4.39
N SER A 461 43.61 -13.68 5.71
CA SER A 461 42.75 -13.08 6.74
C SER A 461 43.17 -11.67 7.18
N THR A 462 42.22 -10.84 7.65
CA THR A 462 42.48 -9.90 8.75
C THR A 462 41.24 -9.57 9.62
N LYS A 463 41.50 -9.59 10.94
CA LYS A 463 40.80 -8.93 12.05
C LYS A 463 40.74 -7.39 11.88
N GLU A 464 40.01 -6.55 12.64
CA GLU A 464 39.30 -6.65 13.94
C GLU A 464 38.37 -5.41 14.13
N LYS A 465 37.38 -5.47 15.06
CA LYS A 465 36.82 -4.38 15.95
C LYS A 465 36.42 -3.00 15.37
N SER A 466 35.53 -2.19 15.98
CA SER A 466 34.42 -2.33 16.95
C SER A 466 33.77 -0.94 17.11
N SER A 467 32.56 -0.85 17.72
CA SER A 467 31.93 0.37 18.30
C SER A 467 31.63 1.56 17.35
N SER A 468 30.56 2.36 17.51
CA SER A 468 29.39 2.29 18.40
C SER A 468 28.34 3.34 18.02
N LEU A 469 27.06 3.05 18.33
CA LEU A 469 26.00 4.00 18.70
C LEU A 469 25.67 5.18 17.75
N LEU A 470 24.60 5.05 16.96
CA LEU A 470 23.61 6.12 16.77
C LEU A 470 22.18 5.54 16.74
N LEU A 471 21.22 6.36 17.18
CA LEU A 471 19.84 5.97 17.52
C LEU A 471 19.00 5.53 16.30
N PRO A 472 18.03 4.60 16.45
CA PRO A 472 17.26 4.12 15.31
C PRO A 472 16.22 5.14 14.85
N SER A 473 16.43 5.73 13.67
CA SER A 473 15.32 6.28 12.89
C SER A 473 14.29 5.17 12.63
N ARG A 474 12.99 5.49 12.69
CA ARG A 474 11.89 4.51 12.68
C ARG A 474 11.85 3.70 11.38
N SER A 475 12.57 2.59 11.39
CA SER A 475 12.57 1.61 10.31
C SER A 475 11.21 0.93 10.22
N LYS A 476 10.47 1.21 9.14
CA LYS A 476 9.27 0.48 8.76
C LYS A 476 9.35 0.03 7.30
N ARG A 477 10.19 -0.98 7.08
CA ARG A 477 9.86 -2.03 6.11
C ARG A 477 9.19 -3.16 6.90
N ILE A 478 8.03 -3.64 6.44
CA ILE A 478 7.83 -4.99 5.86
C ILE A 478 6.30 -5.22 5.81
N PHE A 479 5.69 -4.85 4.67
CA PHE A 479 4.29 -5.16 4.30
C PHE A 479 4.07 -6.67 3.96
N GLU A 480 4.97 -7.54 4.45
CA GLU A 480 4.90 -9.01 4.36
C GLU A 480 4.52 -9.66 5.70
N LYS A 481 4.68 -8.95 6.83
CA LYS A 481 4.45 -9.52 8.17
C LYS A 481 2.97 -9.69 8.54
N LEU A 482 2.06 -9.15 7.73
CA LEU A 482 0.64 -9.13 8.02
C LEU A 482 0.06 -10.54 8.21
N TRP A 483 0.55 -11.55 7.46
CA TRP A 483 -0.01 -12.92 7.47
C TRP A 483 1.04 -14.01 7.28
N VAL A 484 1.98 -14.15 8.23
CA VAL A 484 2.72 -15.41 8.44
C VAL A 484 2.16 -16.06 9.70
N GLY A 485 1.41 -17.15 9.54
CA GLY A 485 0.82 -17.88 10.65
C GLY A 485 1.90 -18.34 11.63
N LYS A 486 1.80 -17.91 12.88
CA LYS A 486 2.65 -18.39 13.97
C LYS A 486 1.75 -19.12 14.97
N GLY A 487 2.00 -20.41 15.13
CA GLY A 487 1.20 -21.28 15.98
C GLY A 487 1.09 -20.76 17.41
N GLN A 488 -0.10 -20.93 17.98
CA GLN A 488 -0.46 -20.44 19.31
C GLN A 488 0.10 -21.37 20.38
N GLY A 489 0.69 -20.79 21.43
CA GLY A 489 1.28 -21.52 22.54
C GLY A 489 1.57 -20.60 23.73
N ASP A 490 0.87 -20.88 24.83
CA ASP A 490 1.08 -20.40 26.20
C ASP A 490 0.68 -18.96 26.59
N THR A 491 0.44 -18.83 27.89
CA THR A 491 -0.70 -18.10 28.46
C THR A 491 -0.31 -17.44 29.79
N ILE A 492 -1.10 -16.44 30.22
CA ILE A 492 -1.16 -15.86 31.58
C ILE A 492 0.10 -15.06 32.04
N LYS A 493 -0.01 -13.73 32.12
CA LYS A 493 -0.26 -13.04 33.42
C LYS A 493 -0.44 -11.53 33.26
N SER A 494 -1.51 -11.04 33.86
CA SER A 494 -1.80 -9.64 34.13
C SER A 494 -1.10 -9.18 35.40
N SER A 495 -0.75 -7.89 35.45
CA SER A 495 -0.61 -7.14 36.71
C SER A 495 -0.80 -5.65 36.43
N GLU A 496 -1.80 -5.07 37.08
CA GLU A 496 -2.06 -3.62 37.10
C GLU A 496 -1.00 -2.91 37.95
N THR A 497 -0.65 -1.65 37.63
CA THR A 497 -0.31 -0.64 38.65
C THR A 497 -0.48 0.78 38.10
N SER A 498 -1.02 1.66 38.93
CA SER A 498 -1.32 3.07 38.64
C SER A 498 -0.17 4.03 38.99
N GLY A 499 -0.20 5.26 38.46
CA GLY A 499 0.72 6.37 38.83
C GLY A 499 1.01 7.30 37.64
N SER A 500 0.18 8.30 37.34
CA SER A 500 0.05 9.60 38.02
C SER A 500 1.29 10.52 37.91
N SER A 501 1.18 11.52 37.02
CA SER A 501 1.73 12.89 37.11
C SER A 501 3.22 13.15 37.45
N GLN A 502 3.93 13.92 36.61
CA GLN A 502 4.33 15.33 36.89
C GLN A 502 5.28 15.92 35.80
N SER A 503 4.90 17.08 35.25
CA SER A 503 5.82 18.16 34.80
C SER A 503 6.09 19.08 36.02
N PRO A 504 7.01 20.07 36.05
CA PRO A 504 7.70 20.83 34.99
C PRO A 504 9.25 20.97 35.33
N PRO A 505 10.05 22.05 35.06
CA PRO A 505 9.81 23.32 34.34
C PRO A 505 10.91 23.80 33.35
N ILE A 506 10.62 24.97 32.77
CA ILE A 506 11.44 25.80 31.89
C ILE A 506 12.51 26.58 32.69
N CYS A 507 13.73 26.74 32.14
CA CYS A 507 14.63 27.86 32.46
C CYS A 507 15.45 28.29 31.23
N VAL A 508 16.04 29.49 31.27
CA VAL A 508 16.24 30.36 30.10
C VAL A 508 17.66 30.97 30.03
N LYS A 509 18.26 30.97 28.82
CA LYS A 509 19.43 31.78 28.35
C LYS A 509 20.83 31.51 28.97
N PRO A 510 21.93 32.04 28.40
CA PRO A 510 22.29 32.13 26.97
C PRO A 510 23.77 31.73 26.69
N GLY A 511 24.17 31.56 25.42
CA GLY A 511 25.58 31.42 25.04
C GLY A 511 25.81 31.42 23.53
N GLU A 512 26.70 32.29 23.03
CA GLU A 512 27.04 32.43 21.61
C GLU A 512 28.27 31.61 21.20
N ALA A 513 28.28 30.96 20.02
CA ALA A 513 29.46 30.84 19.15
C ALA A 513 29.18 30.13 17.78
N LYS A 514 28.98 30.95 16.74
CA LYS A 514 29.30 30.81 15.30
C LYS A 514 29.67 29.44 14.65
N SER A 515 29.02 29.22 13.49
CA SER A 515 29.49 28.52 12.27
C SER A 515 29.53 26.97 12.28
N SER A 516 29.33 26.24 11.17
CA SER A 516 29.03 26.58 9.76
C SER A 516 28.25 25.44 9.06
N GLY A 517 27.29 25.76 8.19
CA GLY A 517 26.60 24.74 7.36
C GLY A 517 25.59 25.36 6.39
N SER A 518 25.94 25.41 5.10
CA SER A 518 25.18 26.16 4.07
C SER A 518 24.06 25.34 3.43
N SER A 519 22.80 25.62 3.77
CA SER A 519 21.63 25.32 2.93
C SER A 519 20.98 26.63 2.44
N ARG A 520 21.12 26.92 1.13
CA ARG A 520 20.62 28.16 0.52
C ARG A 520 19.11 28.07 0.28
N CYS A 521 18.30 28.36 1.29
CA CYS A 521 16.94 28.84 1.08
C CYS A 521 17.04 30.29 0.55
N MET A 522 16.58 30.53 -0.69
CA MET A 522 16.64 31.85 -1.33
C MET A 522 15.68 32.82 -0.61
N ARG A 523 16.23 33.64 0.28
CA ARG A 523 15.48 34.69 1.00
C ARG A 523 15.31 35.90 0.08
N TYR A 524 14.08 36.17 -0.33
CA TYR A 524 13.74 37.42 -1.01
C TYR A 524 13.23 38.43 0.01
N SER A 525 13.91 39.57 0.08
CA SER A 525 13.48 40.73 0.83
C SER A 525 12.59 41.58 -0.07
N ILE A 526 11.39 41.88 0.38
CA ILE A 526 10.50 42.80 -0.32
C ILE A 526 10.50 44.13 0.42
N SER A 527 10.94 45.17 -0.30
CA SER A 527 10.82 46.59 0.06
C SER A 527 9.62 47.16 -0.68
#